data_AF-B7R848-F1
#
_entry.id   AF-B7R848-F1
#
_cell.length_a   1.000
_cell.length_b   1.000
_cell.length_c   1.000
_cell.angle_alpha   90.00
_cell.angle_beta   90.00
_cell.angle_gamma   90.00
#
_symmetry.space_group_name_H-M   'P 1'
#
loop_
_entity.id
_entity.type
_entity.pdbx_description
1 polymer ?
#
loop_
_entity_poly.entity_id
_entity_poly.type
_entity_poly.pdbx_seq_one_letter_code
_entity_poly.pdbx_strand_id
1 'polypeptide(L)'
;MEARGYTVVDVPTVIATHLTHIIKQHAHELLGRQEVQNLIDNIKSTHPTLVEELIPKIMTVGEVQKVLSNLLREGIPIRDLVTILETLADYAPIAKDTDVLTEYVRQALARTISNRYASGGRIEVITLDPAVEQIISSSITQTEHGSYLAIEPSTAQRILRNIQEVSKNVSLRGIQPVILTAPVTRFYLRKLVEQISPDIVVLSYNELLPNIEVISVGTVKLGEN
;
A
#
# COMPACT_ATOMS: atom_id res chain seq x y z
N MET A 1 19.52 34.21 -4.37
CA MET A 1 19.11 32.92 -3.76
C MET A 1 19.30 31.77 -4.75
N GLU A 2 18.90 31.92 -6.01
CA GLU A 2 19.16 30.91 -7.07
C GLU A 2 20.66 30.68 -7.32
N ALA A 3 21.49 31.73 -7.25
CA ALA A 3 22.95 31.63 -7.39
C ALA A 3 23.68 30.79 -6.29
N ARG A 4 22.94 30.30 -5.28
CA ARG A 4 23.46 29.41 -4.21
C ARG A 4 22.84 28.00 -4.24
N GLY A 5 22.09 27.65 -5.30
CA GLY A 5 21.49 26.32 -5.46
C GLY A 5 20.17 26.10 -4.71
N TYR A 6 19.55 27.16 -4.18
CA TYR A 6 18.21 27.08 -3.57
C TYR A 6 17.14 27.30 -4.64
N THR A 7 16.18 26.37 -4.74
CA THR A 7 14.96 26.54 -5.55
C THR A 7 14.07 27.61 -4.90
N VAL A 8 13.90 28.74 -5.59
CA VAL A 8 12.92 29.76 -5.20
C VAL A 8 11.55 29.26 -5.64
N VAL A 9 10.71 28.88 -4.68
CA VAL A 9 9.33 28.45 -4.92
C VAL A 9 8.42 29.61 -4.56
N ASP A 10 7.55 30.03 -5.48
CA ASP A 10 6.61 31.11 -5.22
C ASP A 10 5.48 30.64 -4.26
N VAL A 11 4.86 31.60 -3.58
CA VAL A 11 3.79 31.32 -2.60
C VAL A 11 2.63 30.50 -3.21
N PRO A 12 2.16 30.79 -4.46
CA PRO A 12 1.19 29.94 -5.13
C PRO A 12 1.62 28.48 -5.29
N THR A 13 2.87 28.20 -5.67
CA THR A 13 3.37 26.83 -5.82
C THR A 13 3.46 26.11 -4.48
N VAL A 14 3.81 26.80 -3.39
CA VAL A 14 3.78 26.21 -2.03
C VAL A 14 2.35 25.80 -1.67
N ILE A 15 1.37 26.68 -1.89
CA ILE A 15 -0.05 26.40 -1.62
C ILE A 15 -0.54 25.21 -2.48
N ALA A 16 -0.24 25.22 -3.78
CA ALA A 16 -0.65 24.16 -4.70
C ALA A 16 -0.02 22.80 -4.33
N THR A 17 1.24 22.79 -3.94
CA THR A 17 1.95 21.58 -3.50
C THR A 17 1.33 21.03 -2.21
N HIS A 18 1.04 21.90 -1.25
CA HIS A 18 0.39 21.51 0.00
C HIS A 18 -1.02 20.97 -0.24
N LEU A 19 -1.83 21.65 -1.05
CA LEU A 19 -3.17 21.19 -1.41
C LEU A 19 -3.13 19.83 -2.13
N THR A 20 -2.19 19.65 -3.06
CA THR A 20 -2.00 18.36 -3.74
C THR A 20 -1.65 17.24 -2.77
N HIS A 21 -0.82 17.53 -1.76
CA HIS A 21 -0.47 16.58 -0.72
C HIS A 21 -1.70 16.15 0.10
N ILE A 22 -2.49 17.12 0.57
CA ILE A 22 -3.73 16.87 1.33
C ILE A 22 -4.74 16.06 0.49
N ILE A 23 -4.95 16.41 -0.78
CA ILE A 23 -5.84 15.66 -1.67
C ILE A 23 -5.36 14.21 -1.82
N LYS A 24 -4.06 13.98 -2.00
CA LYS A 24 -3.51 12.62 -2.11
C LYS A 24 -3.71 11.82 -0.83
N GLN A 25 -3.51 12.44 0.33
CA GLN A 25 -3.68 11.80 1.63
C GLN A 25 -5.13 11.35 1.87
N HIS A 26 -6.10 12.17 1.45
CA HIS A 26 -7.53 11.90 1.63
C HIS A 26 -8.24 11.38 0.37
N ALA A 27 -7.50 11.00 -0.69
CA ALA A 27 -8.07 10.57 -1.96
C ALA A 27 -9.03 9.38 -1.81
N HIS A 28 -8.75 8.50 -0.87
CA HIS A 28 -9.56 7.32 -0.57
C HIS A 28 -10.94 7.65 0.04
N GLU A 29 -11.09 8.84 0.64
CA GLU A 29 -12.36 9.38 1.19
C GLU A 29 -13.17 10.11 0.11
N LEU A 30 -12.48 10.69 -0.88
CA LEU A 30 -13.09 11.39 -2.00
C LEU A 30 -13.61 10.43 -3.08
N LEU A 31 -13.14 9.18 -3.10
CA LEU A 31 -13.53 8.18 -4.08
C LEU A 31 -14.84 7.48 -3.66
N GLY A 32 -15.97 8.07 -4.03
CA GLY A 32 -17.30 7.49 -3.84
C GLY A 32 -17.71 6.50 -4.93
N ARG A 33 -18.92 5.94 -4.79
CA ARG A 33 -19.47 4.98 -5.78
C ARG A 33 -19.71 5.62 -7.13
N GLN A 34 -20.12 6.90 -7.17
CA GLN A 34 -20.39 7.60 -8.42
C GLN A 34 -19.09 7.85 -9.20
N GLU A 35 -18.02 8.23 -8.49
CA GLU A 35 -16.70 8.43 -9.11
C GLU A 35 -16.19 7.12 -9.71
N VAL A 36 -16.35 6.01 -8.99
CA VAL A 36 -15.96 4.67 -9.48
C VAL A 36 -16.82 4.23 -10.65
N GLN A 37 -18.14 4.49 -10.63
CA GLN A 37 -19.01 4.23 -11.78
C GLN A 37 -18.51 4.98 -13.02
N ASN A 38 -18.19 6.27 -12.89
CA ASN A 38 -17.66 7.06 -14.00
C ASN A 38 -16.33 6.50 -14.53
N LEU A 39 -15.45 6.02 -13.65
CA LEU A 39 -14.20 5.36 -14.06
C LEU A 39 -14.48 4.07 -14.83
N ILE A 40 -15.41 3.24 -14.34
CA ILE A 40 -15.81 1.98 -14.98
C ILE A 40 -16.44 2.26 -16.35
N ASP A 41 -17.32 3.25 -16.48
CA ASP A 41 -17.99 3.61 -17.73
C ASP A 41 -16.98 4.06 -18.80
N ASN A 42 -15.96 4.81 -18.38
CA ASN A 42 -14.86 5.20 -19.27
C ASN A 42 -14.09 3.97 -19.76
N ILE A 43 -13.79 3.00 -18.88
CA ILE A 43 -13.14 1.74 -19.30
C ILE A 43 -14.07 0.93 -20.20
N LYS A 44 -15.38 0.87 -19.91
CA LYS A 44 -16.37 0.13 -20.70
C LYS A 44 -16.41 0.58 -22.16
N SER A 45 -16.16 1.87 -22.43
CA SER A 45 -16.10 2.38 -23.82
C SER A 45 -15.00 1.75 -24.68
N THR A 46 -13.94 1.23 -24.04
CA THR A 46 -12.77 0.64 -24.72
C THR A 46 -12.61 -0.86 -24.46
N HIS A 47 -13.03 -1.34 -23.29
CA HIS A 47 -12.94 -2.72 -22.82
C HIS A 47 -14.31 -3.21 -22.32
N PRO A 48 -15.37 -3.24 -23.17
CA PRO A 48 -16.72 -3.57 -22.74
C PRO A 48 -16.84 -4.98 -22.18
N THR A 49 -16.16 -5.96 -22.79
CA THR A 49 -16.19 -7.37 -22.37
C THR A 49 -15.72 -7.54 -20.93
N LEU A 50 -14.57 -6.95 -20.58
CA LEU A 50 -14.02 -6.99 -19.22
C LEU A 50 -15.02 -6.46 -18.18
N VAL A 51 -15.60 -5.28 -18.45
CA VAL A 51 -16.54 -4.65 -17.52
C VAL A 51 -17.83 -5.48 -17.39
N GLU A 52 -18.37 -5.99 -18.49
CA GLU A 52 -19.63 -6.75 -18.50
C GLU A 52 -19.49 -8.17 -17.93
N GLU A 53 -18.28 -8.74 -17.92
CA GLU A 53 -18.00 -10.01 -17.26
C GLU A 53 -17.78 -9.84 -15.76
N LEU A 54 -17.14 -8.75 -15.34
CA LEU A 54 -16.88 -8.48 -13.92
C LEU A 54 -18.11 -7.88 -13.20
N ILE A 55 -18.72 -6.84 -13.76
CA ILE A 55 -19.71 -5.98 -13.07
C ILE A 55 -21.06 -6.00 -13.82
N PRO A 56 -22.19 -6.30 -13.16
CA PRO A 56 -22.35 -6.67 -11.74
C PRO A 56 -22.23 -8.19 -11.46
N LYS A 57 -21.80 -8.99 -12.45
CA LYS A 57 -21.94 -10.46 -12.41
C LYS A 57 -21.12 -11.13 -11.32
N ILE A 58 -19.87 -10.72 -11.15
CA ILE A 58 -18.92 -11.29 -10.19
C ILE A 58 -18.74 -10.35 -9.00
N MET A 59 -18.67 -9.04 -9.27
CA MET A 59 -18.50 -8.00 -8.24
C MET A 59 -19.48 -6.86 -8.45
N THR A 60 -19.80 -6.19 -7.35
CA THR A 60 -20.53 -4.93 -7.32
C THR A 60 -19.60 -3.73 -7.44
N VAL A 61 -20.13 -2.59 -7.88
CA VAL A 61 -19.41 -1.30 -7.88
C VAL A 61 -18.90 -0.94 -6.48
N GLY A 62 -19.63 -1.33 -5.43
CA GLY A 62 -19.22 -1.11 -4.04
C GLY A 62 -17.96 -1.89 -3.64
N GLU A 63 -17.84 -3.15 -4.08
CA GLU A 63 -16.64 -3.97 -3.81
C GLU A 63 -15.43 -3.46 -4.59
N VAL A 64 -15.63 -3.07 -5.86
CA VAL A 64 -14.58 -2.43 -6.67
C VAL A 64 -14.14 -1.11 -6.02
N GLN A 65 -15.09 -0.28 -5.58
CA GLN A 65 -14.79 0.97 -4.86
C GLN A 65 -13.97 0.70 -3.59
N LYS A 66 -14.28 -0.36 -2.85
CA LYS A 66 -13.55 -0.72 -1.64
C LYS A 66 -12.09 -1.07 -1.95
N VAL A 67 -11.83 -1.87 -2.99
CA VAL A 67 -10.47 -2.20 -3.44
C VAL A 67 -9.71 -0.95 -3.89
N LEU A 68 -10.31 -0.11 -4.73
CA LEU A 68 -9.69 1.13 -5.19
C LEU A 68 -9.39 2.10 -4.03
N SER A 69 -10.31 2.22 -3.07
CA SER A 69 -10.12 3.02 -1.86
C SER A 69 -8.97 2.49 -0.99
N ASN A 70 -8.87 1.16 -0.82
CA ASN A 70 -7.75 0.54 -0.12
C ASN A 70 -6.40 0.86 -0.78
N LEU A 71 -6.32 0.76 -2.12
CA LEU A 71 -5.11 1.14 -2.87
C LEU A 71 -4.73 2.60 -2.63
N LEU A 72 -5.70 3.53 -2.76
CA LEU A 72 -5.47 4.95 -2.56
C LEU A 72 -5.08 5.31 -1.11
N ARG A 73 -5.63 4.61 -0.11
CA ARG A 73 -5.29 4.78 1.30
C ARG A 73 -3.81 4.46 1.57
N GLU A 74 -3.23 3.57 0.78
CA GLU A 74 -1.80 3.26 0.81
C GLU A 74 -0.98 4.05 -0.22
N GLY A 75 -1.61 5.08 -0.79
CA GLY A 75 -1.00 5.95 -1.79
C GLY A 75 -0.77 5.28 -3.15
N ILE A 76 -1.24 4.05 -3.40
CA ILE A 76 -1.02 3.33 -4.66
C ILE A 76 -1.88 3.94 -5.78
N PRO A 77 -1.30 4.28 -6.96
CA PRO A 77 -2.07 4.88 -8.04
C PRO A 77 -3.03 3.88 -8.67
N ILE A 78 -4.26 4.31 -8.92
CA ILE A 78 -5.28 3.52 -9.63
C ILE A 78 -5.39 3.88 -11.12
N ARG A 79 -4.31 4.39 -11.72
CA ARG A 79 -4.31 4.85 -13.12
C ARG A 79 -4.40 3.70 -14.12
N ASP A 80 -3.86 2.55 -13.77
CA ASP A 80 -3.93 1.33 -14.57
C ASP A 80 -5.17 0.52 -14.18
N LEU A 81 -6.35 1.08 -14.50
CA LEU A 81 -7.64 0.45 -14.18
C LEU A 81 -7.84 -0.88 -14.91
N VAL A 82 -7.26 -1.04 -16.11
CA VAL A 82 -7.39 -2.29 -16.86
C VAL A 82 -6.73 -3.42 -16.08
N THR A 83 -5.46 -3.27 -15.67
CA THR A 83 -4.78 -4.29 -14.85
C THR A 83 -5.53 -4.58 -13.55
N ILE A 84 -6.08 -3.54 -12.91
CA ILE A 84 -6.87 -3.70 -11.68
C ILE A 84 -8.12 -4.56 -11.93
N LEU A 85 -8.92 -4.23 -12.94
CA LEU A 85 -10.18 -4.92 -13.23
C LEU A 85 -9.95 -6.35 -13.75
N GLU A 86 -8.93 -6.58 -14.59
CA GLU A 86 -8.52 -7.93 -15.02
C GLU A 86 -8.16 -8.81 -13.81
N THR A 87 -7.33 -8.28 -12.90
CA THR A 87 -6.95 -9.00 -11.68
C THR A 87 -8.16 -9.30 -10.81
N LEU A 88 -9.12 -8.37 -10.72
CA LEU A 88 -10.36 -8.62 -9.98
C LEU A 88 -11.21 -9.70 -10.65
N ALA A 89 -11.28 -9.74 -11.99
CA ALA A 89 -12.02 -10.77 -12.72
C ALA A 89 -11.43 -12.17 -12.49
N ASP A 90 -10.10 -12.28 -12.43
CA ASP A 90 -9.41 -13.56 -12.19
C ASP A 90 -9.59 -14.08 -10.75
N TYR A 91 -9.50 -13.19 -9.76
CA TYR A 91 -9.41 -13.60 -8.35
C TYR A 91 -10.71 -13.49 -7.55
N ALA A 92 -11.67 -12.65 -7.95
CA ALA A 92 -12.95 -12.53 -7.25
C ALA A 92 -13.80 -13.81 -7.18
N PRO A 93 -13.76 -14.73 -8.17
CA PRO A 93 -14.42 -16.03 -8.04
C PRO A 93 -13.83 -16.92 -6.92
N ILE A 94 -12.57 -16.69 -6.55
CA ILE A 94 -11.82 -17.50 -5.58
C ILE A 94 -11.81 -16.84 -4.19
N ALA A 95 -11.75 -15.50 -4.14
CA ALA A 95 -11.70 -14.73 -2.91
C ALA A 95 -12.77 -13.63 -2.91
N LYS A 96 -13.68 -13.66 -1.94
CA LYS A 96 -14.70 -12.61 -1.78
C LYS A 96 -14.26 -11.44 -0.91
N ASP A 97 -13.23 -11.64 -0.09
CA ASP A 97 -12.71 -10.61 0.80
C ASP A 97 -11.97 -9.53 -0.01
N THR A 98 -12.48 -8.30 0.03
CA THR A 98 -11.89 -7.16 -0.68
C THR A 98 -10.48 -6.81 -0.21
N ASP A 99 -10.13 -7.11 1.04
CA ASP A 99 -8.77 -6.89 1.54
C ASP A 99 -7.81 -7.90 0.90
N VAL A 100 -8.22 -9.16 0.74
CA VAL A 100 -7.44 -10.18 -0.01
C VAL A 100 -7.33 -9.82 -1.50
N LEU A 101 -8.44 -9.38 -2.12
CA LEU A 101 -8.42 -8.91 -3.51
C LEU A 101 -7.50 -7.70 -3.70
N THR A 102 -7.42 -6.82 -2.71
CA THR A 102 -6.47 -5.69 -2.72
C THR A 102 -5.03 -6.19 -2.81
N GLU A 103 -4.66 -7.24 -2.06
CA GLU A 103 -3.30 -7.80 -2.12
C GLU A 103 -2.96 -8.39 -3.50
N TYR A 104 -3.90 -9.10 -4.14
CA TYR A 104 -3.71 -9.60 -5.50
C TYR A 104 -3.53 -8.46 -6.51
N VAL A 105 -4.36 -7.43 -6.42
CA VAL A 105 -4.23 -6.25 -7.28
C VAL A 105 -2.90 -5.54 -7.06
N ARG A 106 -2.44 -5.42 -5.81
CA ARG A 106 -1.12 -4.83 -5.51
C ARG A 106 0.02 -5.63 -6.12
N GLN A 107 -0.03 -6.96 -6.07
CA GLN A 107 0.92 -7.83 -6.74
C GLN A 107 0.90 -7.62 -8.26
N ALA A 108 -0.27 -7.54 -8.88
CA ALA A 108 -0.38 -7.24 -10.32
C ALA A 108 0.20 -5.86 -10.67
N LEU A 109 0.12 -4.90 -9.74
CA LEU A 109 0.71 -3.57 -9.85
C LEU A 109 2.20 -3.49 -9.42
N ALA A 110 2.90 -4.62 -9.24
CA ALA A 110 4.29 -4.64 -8.79
C ALA A 110 5.23 -3.70 -9.58
N ARG A 111 5.07 -3.58 -10.90
CA ARG A 111 5.82 -2.62 -11.72
C ARG A 111 5.58 -1.17 -11.26
N THR A 112 4.32 -0.79 -11.04
CA THR A 112 3.93 0.56 -10.61
C THR A 112 4.40 0.86 -9.20
N ILE A 113 4.24 -0.10 -8.28
CA ILE A 113 4.63 0.04 -6.87
C ILE A 113 6.15 0.13 -6.77
N SER A 114 6.86 -0.79 -7.39
CA SER A 114 8.31 -0.86 -7.30
C SER A 114 9.01 0.35 -7.92
N ASN A 115 8.59 0.81 -9.11
CA ASN A 115 9.15 2.03 -9.74
C ASN A 115 8.91 3.30 -8.93
N ARG A 116 7.92 3.30 -8.04
CA ARG A 116 7.63 4.45 -7.18
C ARG A 116 8.64 4.60 -6.05
N TYR A 117 9.08 3.47 -5.49
CA TYR A 117 9.93 3.44 -4.31
C TYR A 117 11.40 3.10 -4.63
N ALA A 118 11.66 2.53 -5.82
CA ALA A 118 13.01 2.27 -6.29
C ALA A 118 13.61 3.52 -6.97
N SER A 119 14.91 3.73 -6.74
CA SER A 119 15.73 4.74 -7.42
C SER A 119 16.97 4.07 -8.00
N GLY A 120 17.22 4.25 -9.30
CA GLY A 120 18.39 3.64 -9.96
C GLY A 120 18.41 2.11 -9.91
N GLY A 121 17.25 1.45 -9.88
CA GLY A 121 17.15 -0.02 -9.79
C GLY A 121 17.33 -0.59 -8.38
N ARG A 122 17.43 0.28 -7.37
CA ARG A 122 17.60 -0.10 -5.96
C ARG A 122 16.44 0.41 -5.12
N ILE A 123 16.08 -0.33 -4.08
CA ILE A 123 15.13 0.11 -3.07
C ILE A 123 15.74 -0.03 -1.69
N GLU A 124 15.75 1.06 -0.92
CA GLU A 124 16.18 1.07 0.47
C GLU A 124 14.99 0.72 1.36
N VAL A 125 15.12 -0.35 2.16
CA VAL A 125 14.02 -0.88 2.98
C VAL A 125 14.44 -1.14 4.42
N ILE A 126 13.46 -1.07 5.30
CA ILE A 126 13.51 -1.57 6.66
C ILE A 126 13.01 -3.02 6.61
N THR A 127 13.84 -3.96 7.07
CA THR A 127 13.44 -5.37 7.15
C THR A 127 12.88 -5.70 8.54
N LEU A 128 12.16 -6.80 8.62
CA LEU A 128 11.74 -7.38 9.91
C LEU A 128 12.69 -8.50 10.30
N ASP A 129 13.00 -8.59 11.59
CA ASP A 129 13.66 -9.76 12.14
C ASP A 129 12.73 -10.98 12.04
N PRO A 130 13.24 -12.19 11.75
CA PRO A 130 12.42 -13.39 11.62
C PRO A 130 11.50 -13.66 12.82
N ALA A 131 11.92 -13.31 14.04
CA ALA A 131 11.08 -13.44 15.22
C ALA A 131 9.86 -12.52 15.18
N VAL A 132 10.02 -11.30 14.67
CA VAL A 132 8.92 -10.33 14.49
C VAL A 132 7.95 -10.82 13.42
N GLU A 133 8.47 -11.29 12.28
CA GLU A 133 7.61 -11.85 11.22
C GLU A 133 6.83 -13.06 11.72
N GLN A 134 7.47 -13.95 12.47
CA GLN A 134 6.84 -15.14 13.02
C GLN A 134 5.72 -14.80 14.01
N ILE A 135 5.93 -13.78 14.86
CA ILE A 135 4.88 -13.32 15.79
C ILE A 135 3.68 -12.76 15.02
N ILE A 136 3.92 -11.94 14.00
CA ILE A 136 2.83 -11.38 13.18
C ILE A 136 2.10 -12.51 12.45
N SER A 137 2.82 -13.42 11.79
CA SER A 137 2.21 -14.49 10.99
C SER A 137 1.41 -15.47 11.84
N SER A 138 1.93 -15.87 13.00
CA SER A 138 1.24 -16.78 13.93
C SER A 138 0.06 -16.14 14.66
N SER A 139 0.00 -14.80 14.70
CA SER A 139 -1.13 -14.06 15.27
C SER A 139 -2.27 -13.85 14.28
N ILE A 140 -2.16 -14.28 13.02
CA ILE A 140 -3.25 -14.16 12.05
C ILE A 140 -4.29 -15.26 12.32
N THR A 141 -5.49 -14.86 12.70
CA THR A 141 -6.62 -15.76 12.94
C THR A 141 -7.62 -15.66 11.79
N GLN A 142 -7.94 -16.81 11.20
CA GLN A 142 -8.97 -16.91 10.18
C GLN A 142 -10.34 -17.16 10.81
N THR A 143 -11.36 -16.47 10.32
CA THR A 143 -12.76 -16.66 10.72
C THR A 143 -13.64 -16.76 9.49
N GLU A 144 -14.91 -17.14 9.67
CA GLU A 144 -15.91 -17.16 8.60
C GLU A 144 -16.14 -15.77 7.96
N HIS A 145 -15.83 -14.69 8.69
CA HIS A 145 -16.00 -13.30 8.23
C HIS A 145 -14.71 -12.66 7.72
N GLY A 146 -13.64 -13.43 7.57
CA GLY A 146 -12.33 -12.95 7.13
C GLY A 146 -11.25 -13.18 8.17
N SER A 147 -10.07 -12.63 7.91
CA SER A 147 -8.88 -12.84 8.73
C SER A 147 -8.51 -11.56 9.49
N TYR A 148 -8.07 -11.69 10.73
CA TYR A 148 -7.66 -10.56 11.56
C TYR A 148 -6.41 -10.89 12.38
N LEU A 149 -5.76 -9.83 12.87
CA LEU A 149 -4.55 -9.98 13.70
C LEU A 149 -4.92 -10.05 15.19
N ALA A 150 -4.79 -11.25 15.77
CA ALA A 150 -5.00 -11.54 17.18
C ALA A 150 -3.69 -11.47 17.98
N ILE A 151 -2.99 -10.34 17.89
CA ILE A 151 -1.73 -10.11 18.59
C ILE A 151 -1.97 -9.54 20.00
N GLU A 152 -1.16 -9.97 20.97
CA GLU A 152 -1.23 -9.44 22.33
C GLU A 152 -0.87 -7.93 22.34
N PRO A 153 -1.65 -7.06 23.03
CA PRO A 153 -1.47 -5.62 22.96
C PRO A 153 -0.07 -5.11 23.33
N SER A 154 0.55 -5.66 24.38
CA SER A 154 1.89 -5.24 24.81
C SER A 154 2.95 -5.58 23.75
N THR A 155 2.80 -6.72 23.08
CA THR A 155 3.65 -7.16 21.97
C THR A 155 3.47 -6.27 20.75
N ALA A 156 2.23 -5.97 20.36
CA ALA A 156 1.94 -5.03 19.28
C ALA A 156 2.55 -3.65 19.54
N GLN A 157 2.41 -3.12 20.75
CA GLN A 157 3.02 -1.85 21.14
C GLN A 157 4.54 -1.86 21.08
N ARG A 158 5.19 -2.98 21.47
CA ARG A 158 6.65 -3.13 21.34
C ARG A 158 7.08 -3.10 19.87
N ILE A 159 6.40 -3.84 19.00
CA ILE A 159 6.67 -3.84 17.56
C ILE A 159 6.51 -2.43 16.99
N LEU A 160 5.40 -1.75 17.30
CA LEU A 160 5.12 -0.39 16.81
C LEU A 160 6.16 0.63 17.28
N ARG A 161 6.58 0.59 18.55
CA ARG A 161 7.65 1.48 19.05
C ARG A 161 8.95 1.27 18.29
N ASN A 162 9.34 0.02 18.06
CA ASN A 162 10.59 -0.28 17.37
C ASN A 162 10.53 0.08 15.88
N ILE A 163 9.38 -0.12 15.24
CA ILE A 163 9.12 0.39 13.88
C ILE A 163 9.27 1.90 13.84
N GLN A 164 8.66 2.62 14.80
CA GLN A 164 8.70 4.08 14.84
C GLN A 164 10.13 4.61 15.00
N GLU A 165 10.92 3.99 15.87
CA GLU A 165 12.32 4.36 16.11
C GLU A 165 13.18 4.15 14.86
N VAL A 166 13.14 2.95 14.26
CA VAL A 166 13.93 2.64 13.06
C VAL A 166 13.48 3.54 11.90
N SER A 167 12.18 3.73 11.72
CA SER A 167 11.63 4.60 10.67
C SER A 167 12.07 6.05 10.86
N LYS A 168 12.08 6.57 12.08
CA LYS A 168 12.57 7.93 12.39
C LYS A 168 14.05 8.08 12.01
N ASN A 169 14.88 7.10 12.34
CA ASN A 169 16.31 7.13 12.01
C ASN A 169 16.56 7.11 10.49
N VAL A 170 15.75 6.34 9.74
CA VAL A 170 15.79 6.32 8.27
C VAL A 170 15.33 7.67 7.70
N SER A 171 14.22 8.23 8.19
CA SER A 171 13.71 9.54 7.76
C SER A 171 14.70 10.69 8.02
N LEU A 172 15.44 10.66 9.13
CA LEU A 172 16.47 11.66 9.46
C LEU A 172 17.63 11.68 8.44
N ARG A 173 17.83 10.58 7.70
CA ARG A 173 18.80 10.50 6.59
C ARG A 173 18.22 10.99 5.26
N GLY A 174 16.99 11.49 5.24
CA GLY A 174 16.27 11.92 4.03
C GLY A 174 15.72 10.77 3.20
N ILE A 175 15.64 9.55 3.75
CA ILE A 175 15.15 8.35 3.07
C ILE A 175 13.69 8.13 3.49
N GLN A 176 12.82 7.87 2.52
CA GLN A 176 11.43 7.48 2.80
C GLN A 176 11.41 6.11 3.50
N PRO A 177 10.83 5.97 4.70
CA PRO A 177 10.74 4.68 5.36
C PRO A 177 9.79 3.76 4.58
N VAL A 178 10.34 2.64 4.11
CA VAL A 178 9.64 1.54 3.45
C VAL A 178 9.94 0.26 4.21
N ILE A 179 8.94 -0.37 4.80
CA ILE A 179 9.07 -1.69 5.44
C ILE A 179 8.83 -2.77 4.38
N LEU A 180 9.72 -3.76 4.30
CA LEU A 180 9.58 -4.92 3.44
C LEU A 180 9.30 -6.17 4.28
N THR A 181 8.26 -6.92 3.92
CA THR A 181 7.77 -8.08 4.68
C THR A 181 7.27 -9.22 3.76
N ALA A 182 6.97 -10.38 4.32
CA ALA A 182 6.30 -11.47 3.60
C ALA A 182 4.89 -11.07 3.09
N PRO A 183 4.42 -11.59 1.93
CA PRO A 183 3.09 -11.28 1.40
C PRO A 183 1.95 -11.53 2.40
N VAL A 184 2.00 -12.65 3.12
CA VAL A 184 0.94 -13.06 4.07
C VAL A 184 0.80 -12.12 5.27
N THR A 185 1.85 -11.37 5.63
CA THR A 185 1.84 -10.46 6.79
C THR A 185 1.62 -8.99 6.41
N ARG A 186 1.78 -8.63 5.13
CA ARG A 186 1.82 -7.24 4.67
C ARG A 186 0.58 -6.43 5.04
N PHE A 187 -0.61 -6.94 4.75
CA PHE A 187 -1.87 -6.27 5.09
C PHE A 187 -2.01 -6.00 6.59
N TYR A 188 -1.76 -7.02 7.42
CA TYR A 188 -1.90 -6.90 8.87
C TYR A 188 -0.86 -5.95 9.46
N LEU A 189 0.38 -6.03 8.97
CA LEU A 189 1.43 -5.11 9.36
C LEU A 189 1.09 -3.68 8.95
N ARG A 190 0.56 -3.46 7.75
CA ARG A 190 0.10 -2.14 7.31
C ARG A 190 -0.97 -1.58 8.24
N LYS A 191 -1.95 -2.40 8.63
CA LYS A 191 -3.01 -2.00 9.57
C LYS A 191 -2.48 -1.60 10.94
N LEU A 192 -1.47 -2.32 11.45
CA LEU A 192 -0.79 -1.94 12.68
C LEU A 192 -0.05 -0.61 12.52
N VAL A 193 0.79 -0.49 11.48
CA VAL A 193 1.66 0.66 11.26
C VAL A 193 0.88 1.95 10.96
N GLU A 194 -0.28 1.85 10.30
CA GLU A 194 -1.16 2.99 10.01
C GLU A 194 -1.63 3.72 11.28
N GLN A 195 -1.65 3.05 12.44
CA GLN A 195 -2.03 3.65 13.73
C GLN A 195 -1.00 4.65 14.26
N ILE A 196 0.27 4.52 13.87
CA ILE A 196 1.37 5.36 14.37
C ILE A 196 1.86 6.36 13.33
N SER A 197 1.80 6.02 12.04
CA SER A 197 2.18 6.93 10.97
C SER A 197 1.61 6.47 9.63
N PRO A 198 0.82 7.32 8.94
CA PRO A 198 0.35 7.03 7.59
C PRO A 198 1.48 7.10 6.55
N ASP A 199 2.59 7.78 6.86
CA ASP A 199 3.70 8.01 5.93
C ASP A 199 4.63 6.80 5.81
N ILE A 200 4.59 5.84 6.74
CA ILE A 200 5.38 4.62 6.66
C ILE A 200 4.76 3.67 5.63
N VAL A 201 5.52 3.40 4.58
CA VAL A 201 5.11 2.49 3.50
C VAL A 201 5.37 1.05 3.93
N VAL A 202 4.44 0.14 3.64
CA VAL A 202 4.62 -1.30 3.86
C VAL A 202 4.43 -2.04 2.55
N LEU A 203 5.49 -2.69 2.08
CA LEU A 203 5.53 -3.50 0.86
C LEU A 203 5.82 -4.95 1.19
N SER A 204 5.40 -5.83 0.30
CA SER A 204 5.76 -7.24 0.28
C SER A 204 6.76 -7.54 -0.83
N TYR A 205 7.47 -8.65 -0.69
CA TYR A 205 8.39 -9.14 -1.73
C TYR A 205 7.70 -9.36 -3.09
N ASN A 206 6.40 -9.67 -3.11
CA ASN A 206 5.63 -9.87 -4.35
C ASN A 206 5.32 -8.57 -5.09
N GLU A 207 5.55 -7.42 -4.48
CA GLU A 207 5.29 -6.11 -5.08
C GLU A 207 6.55 -5.49 -5.69
N LEU A 208 7.68 -6.21 -5.64
CA LEU A 208 8.95 -5.79 -6.21
C LEU A 208 9.23 -6.57 -7.49
N LEU A 209 9.75 -5.88 -8.51
CA LEU A 209 10.23 -6.56 -9.71
C LEU A 209 11.49 -7.37 -9.38
N PRO A 210 11.69 -8.56 -10.00
CA PRO A 210 12.84 -9.42 -9.70
C PRO A 210 14.21 -8.79 -9.93
N ASN A 211 14.29 -7.75 -10.77
CA ASN A 211 15.53 -7.06 -11.11
C ASN A 211 15.87 -5.89 -10.17
N ILE A 212 15.05 -5.62 -9.15
CA ILE A 212 15.30 -4.55 -8.19
C ILE A 212 16.20 -5.08 -7.06
N GLU A 213 17.29 -4.38 -6.83
CA GLU A 213 18.21 -4.67 -5.74
C GLU A 213 17.66 -4.10 -4.42
N VAL A 214 17.45 -4.98 -3.44
CA VAL A 214 16.94 -4.61 -2.11
C VAL A 214 18.11 -4.31 -1.19
N ILE A 215 18.14 -3.09 -0.63
CA ILE A 215 19.17 -2.64 0.31
C ILE A 215 18.53 -2.45 1.68
N SER A 216 18.93 -3.25 2.66
CA SER A 216 18.46 -3.05 4.04
C SER A 216 19.16 -1.84 4.66
N VAL A 217 18.37 -0.86 5.10
CA VAL A 217 18.85 0.35 5.80
C VAL A 217 18.50 0.35 7.29
N GLY A 218 17.81 -0.70 7.75
CA GLY A 218 17.43 -0.91 9.13
C GLY A 218 16.71 -2.26 9.30
N THR A 219 16.68 -2.76 10.53
CA THR A 219 15.94 -3.99 10.87
C THR A 219 15.16 -3.76 12.16
N VAL A 220 13.86 -4.08 12.12
CA VAL A 220 13.01 -4.05 13.30
C VAL A 220 13.19 -5.35 14.07
N LYS A 221 13.64 -5.23 15.31
CA LYS A 221 13.80 -6.34 16.26
C LYS A 221 12.89 -6.12 17.44
N LEU A 222 12.41 -7.18 18.07
CA LEU A 222 11.95 -7.09 19.46
C LEU A 222 13.23 -7.10 20.30
N GLY A 223 13.63 -5.95 20.85
CA GLY A 223 14.85 -5.87 21.65
C GLY A 223 14.97 -7.02 22.65
N GLU A 224 16.20 -7.46 22.93
CA GLU A 224 16.48 -8.40 24.01
C GLU A 224 15.95 -7.80 25.33
N ASN A 225 15.37 -8.66 26.17
CA ASN A 225 14.94 -8.26 27.52
C ASN A 225 16.09 -7.64 28.32
#